data_AF-A0A1Y5SWZ6-F1
#
_entry.id   AF-A0A1Y5SWZ6-F1
#
_cell.length_a   1.000
_cell.length_b   1.000
_cell.length_c   1.000
_cell.angle_alpha   90.00
_cell.angle_beta   90.00
_cell.angle_gamma   90.00
#
_symmetry.space_group_name_H-M   'P 1'
#
loop_
_entity.id
_entity.type
_entity.pdbx_description
1 polymer ?
#
loop_
_entity_poly.entity_id
_entity_poly.type
_entity_poly.pdbx_seq_one_letter_code
_entity_poly.pdbx_strand_id
1 'polypeptide(L)'
;MVAKSVKPSGGDYTSLDTALATEAGDLSSIGPIDFEIWTFPGGLDEEVGIYQGDGWTNASAVNRILITAAAGESFVDAGPATPLYWDTAFAHVDKSSNYQNTIDIDVNYVTLSRLMIGHSGGFNGRVIKDLLNHTSIDQCIVYGTQGNLVLIDIGGSSGVMQRSVVILDNDGNGSALYFSGGEVSNVTAVRPSGLASAGLGIRRQFGTPVAKNCAAFGFEQDFAGTWAGGTDYNASGDATAPGAGSLTSIVFADQFENAANDFRTKATGDLQAGTSTGTPATDIFGTAQPTPYWIGAHVPASGAIEGAPADLTASPALDAAAGSTGWTGAPADATAAVAFDQPAGALVFTGNPDDPAIGPVVDTVTGAVLVSGAPAGLASDVALDPAIGTVGAFAGDPADLAAAVEIDQAPGTVSGAGTPADLVAAPEIDVAAGIFTVPAGMPADLTAAPSIDGTAGGVAWTGAGADLSTAPSIDQAAGTVSVTGLPDDLAIAPANDNATGTVAVAGNPDDMTSAIEIGSPAVASGPVSTDPDRTAAAPASTRTAAATALSRRAEAA
;
A
#
# COMPACT_ATOMS: atom_id res chain seq x y z
N MET A 1 -9.13 -23.96 3.08
CA MET A 1 -8.25 -24.12 1.91
C MET A 1 -7.67 -25.52 1.98
N VAL A 2 -7.84 -26.30 0.92
CA VAL A 2 -7.32 -27.67 0.85
C VAL A 2 -6.15 -27.64 -0.12
N ALA A 3 -4.94 -27.92 0.38
CA ALA A 3 -3.76 -28.09 -0.45
C ALA A 3 -3.63 -29.56 -0.88
N LYS A 4 -3.32 -29.77 -2.15
CA LYS A 4 -3.15 -31.07 -2.81
C LYS A 4 -1.78 -31.12 -3.46
N SER A 5 -1.03 -32.18 -3.22
CA SER A 5 0.32 -32.35 -3.74
C SER A 5 0.35 -33.24 -4.99
N VAL A 6 1.03 -32.77 -6.03
CA VAL A 6 1.27 -33.52 -7.28
C VAL A 6 2.77 -33.87 -7.32
N LYS A 7 3.10 -35.16 -7.15
CA LYS A 7 4.49 -35.67 -7.02
C LYS A 7 4.70 -36.95 -7.82
N PRO A 8 5.93 -37.24 -8.29
CA PRO A 8 6.23 -38.51 -8.98
C PRO A 8 5.99 -39.74 -8.10
N SER A 9 6.11 -39.59 -6.78
CA SER A 9 5.73 -40.63 -5.82
C SER A 9 5.39 -40.01 -4.46
N GLY A 10 4.46 -40.63 -3.72
CA GLY A 10 4.14 -40.24 -2.34
C GLY A 10 3.41 -38.90 -2.17
N GLY A 11 2.95 -38.27 -3.26
CA GLY A 11 1.99 -37.17 -3.22
C GLY A 11 0.54 -37.68 -3.24
N ASP A 12 -0.40 -36.74 -3.20
CA ASP A 12 -1.83 -37.04 -3.34
C ASP A 12 -2.15 -37.54 -4.75
N TYR A 13 -1.43 -37.00 -5.75
CA TYR A 13 -1.56 -37.39 -7.16
C TYR A 13 -0.19 -37.53 -7.82
N THR A 14 -0.15 -38.33 -8.90
CA THR A 14 1.04 -38.49 -9.76
C THR A 14 0.94 -37.72 -11.07
N SER A 15 -0.21 -37.11 -11.37
CA SER A 15 -0.44 -36.25 -12.52
C SER A 15 -1.35 -35.10 -12.14
N LEU A 16 -1.21 -33.96 -12.83
CA LEU A 16 -2.04 -32.78 -12.57
C LEU A 16 -3.43 -32.97 -13.16
N ASP A 17 -3.53 -33.57 -14.33
CA ASP A 17 -4.81 -33.90 -14.97
C ASP A 17 -5.69 -34.80 -14.07
N THR A 18 -5.12 -35.84 -13.46
CA THR A 18 -5.86 -36.71 -12.52
C THR A 18 -6.27 -35.94 -11.27
N ALA A 19 -5.41 -35.05 -10.76
CA ALA A 19 -5.71 -34.23 -9.59
C ALA A 19 -6.93 -33.34 -9.83
N LEU A 20 -6.94 -32.63 -10.96
CA LEU A 20 -8.04 -31.76 -11.36
C LEU A 20 -9.32 -32.55 -11.63
N ALA A 21 -9.25 -33.68 -12.32
CA ALA A 21 -10.42 -34.52 -12.58
C ALA A 21 -11.03 -35.11 -11.29
N THR A 22 -10.20 -35.41 -10.28
CA THR A 22 -10.66 -35.98 -9.00
C THR A 22 -11.31 -34.92 -8.11
N GLU A 23 -10.77 -33.71 -8.10
CA GLU A 23 -11.24 -32.61 -7.26
C GLU A 23 -12.28 -31.72 -7.95
N ALA A 24 -12.61 -32.00 -9.22
CA ALA A 24 -13.59 -31.23 -9.97
C ALA A 24 -14.96 -31.19 -9.26
N GLY A 25 -15.51 -29.99 -9.18
CA GLY A 25 -16.80 -29.73 -8.56
C GLY A 25 -17.17 -28.25 -8.54
N ASP A 26 -18.32 -27.95 -7.95
CA ASP A 26 -18.74 -26.56 -7.74
C ASP A 26 -17.86 -25.92 -6.66
N LEU A 27 -17.05 -24.95 -7.06
CA LEU A 27 -16.13 -24.24 -6.18
C LEU A 27 -16.85 -23.54 -5.03
N SER A 28 -18.12 -23.15 -5.20
CA SER A 28 -18.95 -22.60 -4.12
C SER A 28 -19.21 -23.60 -2.99
N SER A 29 -19.17 -24.91 -3.29
CA SER A 29 -19.43 -25.98 -2.34
C SER A 29 -18.17 -26.62 -1.75
N ILE A 30 -17.06 -26.64 -2.50
CA ILE A 30 -15.80 -27.28 -2.09
C ILE A 30 -14.77 -26.29 -1.54
N GLY A 31 -14.95 -24.98 -1.77
CA GLY A 31 -14.03 -23.94 -1.33
C GLY A 31 -12.80 -23.77 -2.24
N PRO A 32 -11.81 -22.94 -1.85
CA PRO A 32 -10.58 -22.77 -2.63
C PRO A 32 -9.69 -24.02 -2.55
N ILE A 33 -9.10 -24.37 -3.68
CA ILE A 33 -8.23 -25.54 -3.85
C ILE A 33 -6.88 -25.09 -4.38
N ASP A 34 -5.82 -25.58 -3.73
CA ASP A 34 -4.45 -25.29 -4.10
C ASP A 34 -3.76 -26.59 -4.52
N PHE A 35 -3.22 -26.64 -5.73
CA PHE A 35 -2.41 -27.72 -6.27
C PHE A 35 -0.94 -27.32 -6.22
N GLU A 36 -0.16 -28.04 -5.42
CA GLU A 36 1.28 -27.87 -5.30
C GLU A 36 2.01 -28.89 -6.18
N ILE A 37 2.67 -28.39 -7.24
CA ILE A 37 3.47 -29.20 -8.15
C ILE A 37 4.90 -29.28 -7.63
N TRP A 38 5.39 -30.50 -7.47
CA TRP A 38 6.79 -30.78 -7.13
C TRP A 38 7.58 -31.10 -8.39
N THR A 39 8.92 -31.07 -8.33
CA THR A 39 9.74 -31.41 -9.48
C THR A 39 9.56 -32.88 -9.88
N PHE A 40 9.33 -33.11 -11.17
CA PHE A 40 9.28 -34.43 -11.78
C PHE A 40 10.54 -34.68 -12.59
N PRO A 41 11.17 -35.87 -12.48
CA PRO A 41 12.19 -36.27 -13.44
C PRO A 41 11.62 -36.29 -14.86
N GLY A 42 11.99 -35.31 -15.67
CA GLY A 42 11.47 -35.15 -17.04
C GLY A 42 10.15 -34.36 -17.15
N GLY A 43 9.64 -33.79 -16.05
CA GLY A 43 8.44 -32.96 -16.07
C GLY A 43 7.12 -33.71 -16.05
N LEU A 44 6.03 -32.94 -15.91
CA LEU A 44 4.68 -33.38 -16.23
C LEU A 44 4.45 -33.13 -17.73
N ASP A 45 4.52 -34.16 -18.58
CA ASP A 45 4.17 -34.06 -20.02
C ASP A 45 2.68 -34.32 -20.24
N GLU A 46 1.86 -33.30 -20.01
CA GLU A 46 0.41 -33.43 -19.89
C GLU A 46 -0.31 -32.25 -20.56
N GLU A 47 -1.51 -32.50 -21.09
CA GLU A 47 -2.47 -31.43 -21.38
C GLU A 47 -3.38 -31.31 -20.16
N VAL A 48 -3.46 -30.12 -19.60
CA VAL A 48 -4.17 -29.84 -18.35
C VAL A 48 -5.43 -29.05 -18.67
N GLY A 49 -6.58 -29.71 -18.57
CA GLY A 49 -7.88 -29.10 -18.82
C GLY A 49 -8.57 -28.65 -17.54
N ILE A 50 -9.04 -27.40 -17.50
CA ILE A 50 -9.90 -26.87 -16.43
C ILE A 50 -11.18 -26.33 -17.07
N TYR A 51 -12.10 -27.26 -17.38
CA TYR A 51 -13.30 -26.95 -18.17
C TYR A 51 -14.56 -26.87 -17.33
N GLN A 52 -15.47 -25.94 -17.68
CA GLN A 52 -16.81 -25.89 -17.09
C GLN A 52 -17.59 -27.20 -17.25
N GLY A 53 -17.42 -27.87 -18.39
CA GLY A 53 -18.09 -29.13 -18.72
C GLY A 53 -17.67 -30.31 -17.85
N ASP A 54 -16.52 -30.21 -17.18
CA ASP A 54 -15.94 -31.30 -16.38
C ASP A 54 -16.31 -31.21 -14.90
N GLY A 55 -17.32 -30.39 -14.57
CA GLY A 55 -17.86 -30.25 -13.23
C GLY A 55 -17.36 -29.02 -12.47
N TRP A 56 -16.36 -28.32 -13.00
CA TRP A 56 -15.95 -27.02 -12.47
C TRP A 56 -17.03 -25.98 -12.73
N THR A 57 -17.64 -25.47 -11.68
CA THR A 57 -18.53 -24.31 -11.80
C THR A 57 -18.02 -23.22 -10.86
N ASN A 58 -17.66 -22.07 -11.43
CA ASN A 58 -17.16 -20.94 -10.65
C ASN A 58 -17.76 -19.62 -11.10
N ALA A 59 -18.76 -19.18 -10.33
CA ALA A 59 -19.33 -17.85 -10.45
C ALA A 59 -18.80 -16.88 -9.37
N SER A 60 -17.89 -17.32 -8.49
CA SER A 60 -17.51 -16.57 -7.29
C SER A 60 -16.03 -16.21 -7.25
N ALA A 61 -15.72 -14.93 -7.06
CA ALA A 61 -14.35 -14.44 -6.84
C ALA A 61 -13.71 -14.95 -5.54
N VAL A 62 -14.50 -15.54 -4.64
CA VAL A 62 -14.03 -16.01 -3.33
C VAL A 62 -13.32 -17.35 -3.42
N ASN A 63 -13.72 -18.22 -4.36
CA ASN A 63 -13.15 -19.55 -4.51
C ASN A 63 -12.30 -19.57 -5.78
N ARG A 64 -11.05 -20.02 -5.63
CA ARG A 64 -10.06 -20.07 -6.71
C ARG A 64 -9.46 -21.45 -6.84
N ILE A 65 -8.92 -21.72 -8.01
CA ILE A 65 -7.97 -22.80 -8.23
C ILE A 65 -6.59 -22.18 -8.28
N LEU A 66 -5.73 -22.47 -7.32
CA LEU A 66 -4.31 -22.11 -7.37
C LEU A 66 -3.52 -23.32 -7.85
N ILE A 67 -2.71 -23.16 -8.89
CA ILE A 67 -1.72 -24.14 -9.30
C ILE A 67 -0.36 -23.48 -9.14
N THR A 68 0.45 -24.01 -8.22
CA THR A 68 1.73 -23.41 -7.86
C THR A 68 2.82 -24.46 -7.74
N ALA A 69 4.07 -24.07 -7.95
CA ALA A 69 5.19 -24.87 -7.50
C ALA A 69 5.19 -24.99 -5.97
N ALA A 70 5.54 -26.17 -5.46
CA ALA A 70 5.73 -26.36 -4.03
C ALA A 70 6.95 -25.59 -3.51
N ALA A 71 6.98 -25.33 -2.20
CA ALA A 71 8.08 -24.61 -1.58
C ALA A 71 9.42 -25.32 -1.79
N GLY A 72 10.40 -24.60 -2.35
CA GLY A 72 11.73 -25.12 -2.66
C GLY A 72 11.85 -25.74 -4.06
N GLU A 73 10.75 -25.87 -4.79
CA GLU A 73 10.71 -26.52 -6.11
C GLU A 73 10.63 -25.51 -7.27
N SER A 74 10.46 -24.22 -6.96
CA SER A 74 10.36 -23.17 -7.99
C SER A 74 11.72 -22.53 -8.32
N PHE A 75 11.83 -21.99 -9.54
CA PHE A 75 12.96 -21.14 -9.94
C PHE A 75 13.06 -19.88 -9.07
N VAL A 76 11.93 -19.44 -8.49
CA VAL A 76 11.87 -18.34 -7.52
C VAL A 76 12.53 -18.71 -6.20
N ASP A 77 12.33 -19.93 -5.70
CA ASP A 77 12.90 -20.42 -4.43
C ASP A 77 14.41 -20.63 -4.50
N ALA A 78 14.91 -21.09 -5.66
CA ALA A 78 16.34 -21.17 -5.92
C ALA A 78 17.02 -19.80 -5.87
N GLY A 79 16.20 -18.75 -5.94
CA GLY A 79 16.60 -17.39 -5.69
C GLY A 79 17.17 -16.73 -6.94
N PRO A 80 17.53 -15.46 -6.79
CA PRO A 80 17.82 -14.56 -7.91
C PRO A 80 19.11 -14.90 -8.69
N ALA A 81 19.96 -15.80 -8.18
CA ALA A 81 21.12 -16.29 -8.91
C ALA A 81 20.75 -17.25 -10.06
N THR A 82 19.52 -17.77 -10.06
CA THR A 82 18.99 -18.71 -11.05
C THR A 82 18.73 -18.01 -12.37
N PRO A 83 19.29 -18.49 -13.50
CA PRO A 83 18.97 -17.95 -14.82
C PRO A 83 17.46 -17.98 -15.08
N LEU A 84 16.92 -16.90 -15.62
CA LEU A 84 15.52 -16.85 -16.01
C LEU A 84 15.36 -17.41 -17.42
N TYR A 85 15.41 -18.74 -17.50
CA TYR A 85 15.24 -19.53 -18.72
C TYR A 85 14.60 -20.88 -18.38
N TRP A 86 14.11 -21.60 -19.39
CA TRP A 86 13.57 -22.94 -19.19
C TRP A 86 14.61 -23.90 -18.60
N ASP A 87 14.29 -24.51 -17.45
CA ASP A 87 15.14 -25.46 -16.75
C ASP A 87 14.29 -26.56 -16.11
N THR A 88 14.46 -27.79 -16.60
CA THR A 88 13.69 -28.95 -16.13
C THR A 88 14.06 -29.40 -14.72
N ALA A 89 15.02 -28.74 -14.07
CA ALA A 89 15.33 -28.93 -12.65
C ALA A 89 14.27 -28.34 -11.69
N PHE A 90 13.36 -27.50 -12.18
CA PHE A 90 12.27 -26.91 -11.38
C PHE A 90 10.91 -27.56 -11.68
N ALA A 91 9.92 -27.28 -10.83
CA ALA A 91 8.55 -27.69 -11.06
C ALA A 91 8.02 -27.12 -12.38
N HIS A 92 7.63 -28.02 -13.29
CA HIS A 92 7.18 -27.65 -14.62
C HIS A 92 6.09 -28.57 -15.17
N VAL A 93 5.25 -27.98 -16.01
CA VAL A 93 4.27 -28.67 -16.86
C VAL A 93 4.67 -28.39 -18.31
N ASP A 94 4.90 -29.42 -19.10
CA ASP A 94 5.21 -29.30 -20.53
C ASP A 94 4.20 -30.10 -21.35
N LYS A 95 4.11 -29.79 -22.65
CA LYS A 95 3.36 -30.59 -23.59
C LYS A 95 4.14 -30.84 -24.86
N SER A 96 4.46 -32.11 -25.12
CA SER A 96 5.29 -32.53 -26.25
C SER A 96 4.51 -32.93 -27.52
N SER A 97 3.18 -33.01 -27.46
CA SER A 97 2.34 -33.40 -28.60
C SER A 97 1.79 -32.21 -29.40
N ASN A 98 1.41 -32.47 -30.66
CA ASN A 98 0.96 -31.44 -31.59
C ASN A 98 -0.52 -31.06 -31.36
N TYR A 99 -0.90 -29.81 -31.68
CA TYR A 99 -2.29 -29.31 -31.69
C TYR A 99 -3.03 -29.34 -30.35
N GLN A 100 -2.33 -29.41 -29.24
CA GLN A 100 -2.91 -29.39 -27.89
C GLN A 100 -2.48 -28.12 -27.16
N ASN A 101 -3.13 -27.83 -26.04
CA ASN A 101 -2.64 -26.81 -25.14
C ASN A 101 -1.91 -27.47 -23.96
N THR A 102 -0.93 -26.80 -23.36
CA THR A 102 -0.33 -27.32 -22.12
C THR A 102 -1.32 -27.12 -20.97
N ILE A 103 -1.90 -25.93 -20.88
CA ILE A 103 -2.97 -25.60 -19.94
C ILE A 103 -4.11 -24.94 -20.72
N ASP A 104 -5.31 -25.53 -20.66
CA ASP A 104 -6.55 -24.99 -21.24
C ASP A 104 -7.55 -24.68 -20.12
N ILE A 105 -7.91 -23.40 -20.01
CA ILE A 105 -8.74 -22.84 -18.95
C ILE A 105 -10.04 -22.34 -19.58
N ASP A 106 -11.16 -22.87 -19.09
CA ASP A 106 -12.51 -22.47 -19.45
C ASP A 106 -13.37 -22.31 -18.19
N VAL A 107 -12.75 -21.84 -17.10
CA VAL A 107 -13.41 -21.46 -15.83
C VAL A 107 -12.79 -20.16 -15.31
N ASN A 108 -13.52 -19.41 -14.47
CA ASN A 108 -13.00 -18.17 -13.88
C ASN A 108 -12.14 -18.45 -12.63
N TYR A 109 -11.28 -17.49 -12.28
CA TYR A 109 -10.51 -17.43 -11.03
C TYR A 109 -9.48 -18.56 -10.88
N VAL A 110 -8.75 -18.86 -11.95
CA VAL A 110 -7.58 -19.74 -11.92
C VAL A 110 -6.33 -18.89 -11.72
N THR A 111 -5.47 -19.29 -10.80
CA THR A 111 -4.15 -18.69 -10.59
C THR A 111 -3.06 -19.69 -10.90
N LEU A 112 -2.13 -19.33 -11.79
CA LEU A 112 -0.90 -20.07 -12.05
C LEU A 112 0.25 -19.29 -11.43
N SER A 113 1.05 -19.91 -10.57
CA SER A 113 2.13 -19.20 -9.87
C SER A 113 3.42 -19.98 -9.72
N ARG A 114 4.58 -19.32 -9.87
CA ARG A 114 5.91 -19.88 -9.55
C ARG A 114 6.29 -21.13 -10.37
N LEU A 115 5.62 -21.35 -11.51
CA LEU A 115 5.78 -22.53 -12.36
C LEU A 115 6.57 -22.22 -13.63
N MET A 116 7.18 -23.25 -14.19
CA MET A 116 7.53 -23.24 -15.61
C MET A 116 6.46 -23.97 -16.41
N ILE A 117 5.98 -23.37 -17.50
CA ILE A 117 4.94 -23.93 -18.35
C ILE A 117 5.46 -23.94 -19.79
N GLY A 118 5.60 -25.12 -20.37
CA GLY A 118 6.26 -25.36 -21.63
C GLY A 118 5.32 -25.92 -22.68
N HIS A 119 5.62 -25.68 -23.96
CA HIS A 119 5.07 -26.49 -25.04
C HIS A 119 6.19 -26.84 -26.04
N SER A 120 6.64 -28.08 -25.99
CA SER A 120 7.66 -28.63 -26.88
C SER A 120 7.09 -29.38 -28.09
N GLY A 121 5.76 -29.55 -28.20
CA GLY A 121 5.07 -30.23 -29.30
C GLY A 121 4.65 -29.38 -30.51
N GLY A 122 4.30 -30.06 -31.62
CA GLY A 122 4.03 -29.53 -32.98
C GLY A 122 3.08 -28.34 -33.14
N PHE A 123 3.20 -27.68 -34.29
CA PHE A 123 2.36 -26.59 -34.85
C PHE A 123 0.96 -26.36 -34.23
N ASN A 124 0.65 -25.08 -33.95
CA ASN A 124 -0.67 -24.52 -33.60
C ASN A 124 -1.23 -24.84 -32.19
N GLY A 125 -0.43 -25.37 -31.27
CA GLY A 125 -0.78 -25.38 -29.85
C GLY A 125 -0.74 -24.00 -29.21
N ARG A 126 -1.22 -23.89 -27.97
CA ARG A 126 -0.91 -22.78 -27.06
C ARG A 126 -0.29 -23.34 -25.79
N VAL A 127 0.63 -22.61 -25.16
CA VAL A 127 1.12 -23.06 -23.85
C VAL A 127 0.01 -22.88 -22.82
N ILE A 128 -0.57 -21.69 -22.78
CA ILE A 128 -1.71 -21.36 -21.92
C ILE A 128 -2.81 -20.80 -22.81
N LYS A 129 -3.98 -21.43 -22.75
CA LYS A 129 -5.20 -20.94 -23.37
C LYS A 129 -6.20 -20.66 -22.27
N ASP A 130 -6.67 -19.42 -22.21
CA ASP A 130 -7.78 -19.02 -21.36
C ASP A 130 -8.87 -18.46 -22.27
N LEU A 131 -10.06 -19.04 -22.22
CA LEU A 131 -11.21 -18.58 -22.99
C LEU A 131 -12.15 -17.67 -22.18
N LEU A 132 -11.91 -17.53 -20.88
CA LEU A 132 -12.79 -16.81 -19.96
C LEU A 132 -12.07 -15.68 -19.23
N ASN A 133 -12.84 -15.01 -18.37
CA ASN A 133 -12.37 -13.86 -17.62
C ASN A 133 -11.75 -14.34 -16.29
N HIS A 134 -10.75 -13.63 -15.78
CA HIS A 134 -10.17 -13.80 -14.43
C HIS A 134 -9.14 -14.93 -14.24
N THR A 135 -8.29 -15.25 -15.22
CA THR A 135 -7.04 -15.99 -14.96
C THR A 135 -5.95 -15.03 -14.49
N SER A 136 -5.21 -15.43 -13.45
CA SER A 136 -4.01 -14.74 -12.97
C SER A 136 -2.78 -15.60 -13.22
N ILE A 137 -1.76 -15.06 -13.90
CA ILE A 137 -0.47 -15.72 -14.12
C ILE A 137 0.60 -14.87 -13.46
N ASP A 138 1.33 -15.44 -12.51
CA ASP A 138 2.23 -14.66 -11.66
C ASP A 138 3.53 -15.39 -11.34
N GLN A 139 4.68 -14.74 -11.53
CA GLN A 139 5.98 -15.36 -11.28
C GLN A 139 6.17 -16.67 -12.07
N CYS A 140 5.76 -16.72 -13.33
CA CYS A 140 5.89 -17.90 -14.18
C CYS A 140 6.96 -17.70 -15.26
N ILE A 141 7.55 -18.79 -15.73
CA ILE A 141 8.28 -18.85 -16.99
C ILE A 141 7.44 -19.64 -17.98
N VAL A 142 6.99 -18.98 -19.05
CA VAL A 142 6.23 -19.62 -20.13
C VAL A 142 7.16 -19.77 -21.33
N TYR A 143 7.29 -21.00 -21.84
CA TYR A 143 8.30 -21.35 -22.83
C TYR A 143 7.67 -22.12 -24.00
N GLY A 144 8.08 -21.84 -25.23
CA GLY A 144 7.70 -22.68 -26.36
C GLY A 144 8.68 -22.61 -27.51
N THR A 145 8.93 -23.75 -28.14
CA THR A 145 10.02 -23.92 -29.13
C THR A 145 9.55 -24.03 -30.57
N GLN A 146 8.25 -23.87 -30.83
CA GLN A 146 7.67 -24.27 -32.11
C GLN A 146 7.03 -23.14 -32.92
N GLY A 147 7.29 -23.14 -34.23
CA GLY A 147 6.55 -22.48 -35.32
C GLY A 147 5.70 -21.23 -34.99
N ASN A 148 4.47 -21.21 -35.51
CA ASN A 148 3.50 -20.12 -35.32
C ASN A 148 2.71 -20.30 -34.02
N LEU A 149 3.38 -20.61 -32.91
CA LEU A 149 2.71 -20.74 -31.62
C LEU A 149 2.21 -19.38 -31.11
N VAL A 150 1.06 -19.40 -30.45
CA VAL A 150 0.68 -18.37 -29.49
C VAL A 150 0.98 -18.97 -28.13
N LEU A 151 1.97 -18.45 -27.38
CA LEU A 151 2.30 -19.11 -26.11
C LEU A 151 1.18 -18.89 -25.10
N ILE A 152 0.69 -17.66 -24.98
CA ILE A 152 -0.37 -17.33 -24.04
C ILE A 152 -1.48 -16.63 -24.81
N ASP A 153 -2.69 -17.20 -24.75
CA ASP A 153 -3.92 -16.60 -25.25
C ASP A 153 -4.86 -16.35 -24.08
N ILE A 154 -4.97 -15.11 -23.63
CA ILE A 154 -5.89 -14.74 -22.55
C ILE A 154 -7.10 -14.06 -23.18
N GLY A 155 -8.12 -14.87 -23.38
CA GLY A 155 -9.42 -14.51 -23.93
C GLY A 155 -10.34 -13.97 -22.86
N GLY A 156 -10.37 -12.66 -22.65
CA GLY A 156 -11.29 -12.08 -21.69
C GLY A 156 -11.03 -10.61 -21.43
N SER A 157 -11.85 -9.97 -20.60
CA SER A 157 -11.70 -8.57 -20.19
C SER A 157 -10.91 -8.38 -18.89
N SER A 158 -10.64 -9.45 -18.15
CA SER A 158 -10.20 -9.37 -16.74
C SER A 158 -9.02 -10.29 -16.39
N GLY A 159 -8.31 -10.83 -17.39
CA GLY A 159 -7.11 -11.62 -17.11
C GLY A 159 -5.97 -10.74 -16.58
N VAL A 160 -5.11 -11.31 -15.74
CA VAL A 160 -3.93 -10.61 -15.21
C VAL A 160 -2.70 -11.47 -15.44
N MET A 161 -1.65 -10.88 -15.99
CA MET A 161 -0.33 -11.52 -16.03
C MET A 161 0.70 -10.59 -15.44
N GLN A 162 1.48 -11.08 -14.48
CA GLN A 162 2.49 -10.27 -13.81
C GLN A 162 3.78 -10.99 -13.47
N ARG A 163 4.87 -10.23 -13.35
CA ARG A 163 6.18 -10.69 -12.85
C ARG A 163 6.68 -11.97 -13.54
N SER A 164 6.47 -12.12 -14.84
CA SER A 164 6.64 -13.38 -15.57
C SER A 164 7.45 -13.22 -16.85
N VAL A 165 8.18 -14.26 -17.27
CA VAL A 165 8.90 -14.29 -18.56
C VAL A 165 8.13 -15.15 -19.55
N VAL A 166 8.01 -14.67 -20.78
CA VAL A 166 7.45 -15.42 -21.90
C VAL A 166 8.52 -15.56 -22.97
N ILE A 167 8.97 -16.78 -23.23
CA ILE A 167 10.11 -17.10 -24.10
C ILE A 167 9.60 -17.85 -25.32
N LEU A 168 9.63 -17.18 -26.49
CA LEU A 168 9.32 -17.79 -27.78
C LEU A 168 10.62 -18.20 -28.47
N ASP A 169 11.08 -19.42 -28.18
CA ASP A 169 12.34 -19.99 -28.66
C ASP A 169 12.15 -20.71 -30.01
N ASN A 170 11.73 -19.97 -31.03
CA ASN A 170 11.64 -20.47 -32.41
C ASN A 170 11.96 -19.38 -33.45
N ASP A 171 11.96 -19.73 -34.74
CA ASP A 171 12.09 -18.80 -35.88
C ASP A 171 10.75 -18.54 -36.61
N GLY A 172 9.62 -18.98 -36.05
CA GLY A 172 8.29 -18.86 -36.65
C GLY A 172 7.57 -17.53 -36.36
N ASN A 173 6.46 -17.28 -37.05
CA ASN A 173 5.67 -16.04 -36.95
C ASN A 173 4.65 -16.08 -35.79
N GLY A 174 5.01 -16.74 -34.69
CA GLY A 174 4.17 -16.85 -33.50
C GLY A 174 3.93 -15.53 -32.77
N SER A 175 3.16 -15.58 -31.69
CA SER A 175 3.06 -14.47 -30.72
C SER A 175 3.46 -14.98 -29.35
N ALA A 176 4.30 -14.24 -28.63
CA ALA A 176 4.64 -14.61 -27.25
C ALA A 176 3.42 -14.45 -26.35
N LEU A 177 2.81 -13.27 -26.34
CA LEU A 177 1.60 -12.98 -25.58
C LEU A 177 0.50 -12.43 -26.49
N TYR A 178 -0.68 -13.02 -26.38
CA TYR A 178 -1.84 -12.72 -27.19
C TYR A 178 -3.02 -12.42 -26.26
N PHE A 179 -3.37 -11.14 -26.15
CA PHE A 179 -4.14 -10.65 -25.02
C PHE A 179 -5.38 -9.88 -25.49
N SER A 180 -6.55 -10.29 -25.03
CA SER A 180 -7.84 -9.73 -25.46
C SER A 180 -8.46 -8.70 -24.50
N GLY A 181 -7.88 -8.53 -23.30
CA GLY A 181 -8.35 -7.60 -22.27
C GLY A 181 -7.78 -7.97 -20.91
N GLY A 182 -7.90 -7.06 -19.93
CA GLY A 182 -7.26 -7.18 -18.62
C GLY A 182 -5.95 -6.38 -18.52
N GLU A 183 -5.04 -6.79 -17.63
CA GLU A 183 -3.77 -6.11 -17.39
C GLU A 183 -2.57 -7.07 -17.48
N VAL A 184 -1.51 -6.60 -18.13
CA VAL A 184 -0.19 -7.24 -18.13
C VAL A 184 0.79 -6.27 -17.48
N SER A 185 1.50 -6.69 -16.43
CA SER A 185 2.43 -5.83 -15.72
C SER A 185 3.73 -6.52 -15.29
N ASN A 186 4.90 -5.88 -15.44
CA ASN A 186 6.19 -6.53 -15.10
C ASN A 186 6.41 -7.85 -15.85
N VAL A 187 6.02 -7.89 -17.12
CA VAL A 187 6.17 -9.08 -17.98
C VAL A 187 7.21 -8.83 -19.04
N THR A 188 8.13 -9.78 -19.22
CA THR A 188 9.13 -9.74 -20.28
C THR A 188 8.82 -10.81 -21.31
N ALA A 189 8.46 -10.40 -22.53
CA ALA A 189 8.38 -11.28 -23.69
C ALA A 189 9.71 -11.24 -24.46
N VAL A 190 10.28 -12.40 -24.77
CA VAL A 190 11.58 -12.46 -25.44
C VAL A 190 11.58 -13.55 -26.50
N ARG A 191 12.21 -13.23 -27.63
CA ARG A 191 12.75 -14.21 -28.56
C ARG A 191 14.27 -14.22 -28.39
N PRO A 192 14.91 -15.36 -28.03
CA PRO A 192 16.35 -15.43 -27.83
C PRO A 192 17.17 -14.82 -28.98
N SER A 193 18.25 -14.10 -28.66
CA SER A 193 19.05 -13.33 -29.64
C SER A 193 19.75 -14.17 -30.72
N GLY A 194 19.78 -15.49 -30.57
CA GLY A 194 20.31 -16.41 -31.59
C GLY A 194 19.32 -16.69 -32.74
N LEU A 195 18.08 -16.21 -32.63
CA LEU A 195 16.99 -16.49 -33.55
C LEU A 195 16.69 -15.27 -34.43
N ALA A 196 16.04 -15.52 -35.57
CA ALA A 196 15.59 -14.43 -36.43
C ALA A 196 14.44 -13.66 -35.79
N SER A 197 14.45 -12.34 -35.92
CA SER A 197 13.30 -11.51 -35.53
C SER A 197 12.09 -11.90 -36.38
N ALA A 198 11.04 -12.41 -35.73
CA ALA A 198 9.81 -12.84 -36.37
C ALA A 198 8.65 -12.75 -35.38
N GLY A 199 7.42 -12.78 -35.91
CA GLY A 199 6.22 -12.80 -35.09
C GLY A 199 6.06 -11.55 -34.22
N LEU A 200 5.28 -11.69 -33.15
CA LEU A 200 4.86 -10.57 -32.31
C LEU A 200 5.22 -10.85 -30.85
N GLY A 201 5.71 -9.86 -30.12
CA GLY A 201 6.02 -10.00 -28.71
C GLY A 201 4.74 -9.99 -27.87
N ILE A 202 4.37 -8.82 -27.37
CA ILE A 202 3.14 -8.59 -26.62
C ILE A 202 2.10 -7.97 -27.56
N ARG A 203 1.08 -8.75 -27.90
CA ARG A 203 0.08 -8.38 -28.89
C ARG A 203 -1.29 -8.26 -28.25
N ARG A 204 -1.97 -7.14 -28.53
CA ARG A 204 -3.42 -7.06 -28.39
C ARG A 204 -4.13 -7.83 -29.52
N GLN A 205 -5.07 -8.69 -29.16
CA GLN A 205 -6.02 -9.29 -30.10
C GLN A 205 -7.32 -8.48 -30.19
N PHE A 206 -8.05 -8.39 -29.08
CA PHE A 206 -9.35 -7.72 -28.95
C PHE A 206 -9.39 -6.80 -27.72
N GLY A 207 -10.58 -6.27 -27.40
CA GLY A 207 -10.84 -5.48 -26.18
C GLY A 207 -9.95 -4.25 -26.02
N THR A 208 -9.69 -3.84 -24.79
CA THR A 208 -8.82 -2.70 -24.45
C THR A 208 -7.89 -3.11 -23.31
N PRO A 209 -6.92 -4.01 -23.58
CA PRO A 209 -5.95 -4.40 -22.56
C PRO A 209 -5.01 -3.26 -22.21
N VAL A 210 -4.45 -3.38 -21.01
CA VAL A 210 -3.41 -2.51 -20.46
C VAL A 210 -2.10 -3.27 -20.37
N ALA A 211 -1.00 -2.68 -20.86
CA ALA A 211 0.36 -3.17 -20.62
C ALA A 211 1.16 -2.10 -19.87
N LYS A 212 1.72 -2.44 -18.71
CA LYS A 212 2.47 -1.52 -17.86
C LYS A 212 3.79 -2.14 -17.44
N ASN A 213 4.90 -1.42 -17.55
CA ASN A 213 6.19 -1.99 -17.12
C ASN A 213 6.44 -3.35 -17.78
N CYS A 214 6.07 -3.49 -19.05
CA CYS A 214 6.36 -4.70 -19.82
C CYS A 214 7.56 -4.46 -20.72
N ALA A 215 8.31 -5.51 -21.00
CA ALA A 215 9.39 -5.46 -21.97
C ALA A 215 9.18 -6.50 -23.07
N ALA A 216 9.50 -6.16 -24.31
CA ALA A 216 9.46 -7.11 -25.42
C ALA A 216 10.67 -6.94 -26.35
N PHE A 217 11.31 -8.06 -26.70
CA PHE A 217 12.52 -8.04 -27.54
C PHE A 217 12.62 -9.22 -28.50
N GLY A 218 13.19 -8.93 -29.68
CA GLY A 218 13.55 -9.93 -30.66
C GLY A 218 12.39 -10.33 -31.58
N PHE A 219 11.32 -9.55 -31.62
CA PHE A 219 10.17 -9.81 -32.49
C PHE A 219 10.19 -8.91 -33.74
N GLU A 220 9.31 -9.19 -34.71
CA GLU A 220 9.09 -8.24 -35.83
C GLU A 220 8.38 -6.99 -35.35
N GLN A 221 7.45 -7.15 -34.39
CA GLN A 221 6.89 -6.09 -33.57
C GLN A 221 6.93 -6.55 -32.13
N ASP A 222 7.70 -5.85 -31.31
CA ASP A 222 7.81 -6.15 -29.88
C ASP A 222 6.46 -5.93 -29.19
N PHE A 223 5.73 -4.87 -29.55
CA PHE A 223 4.34 -4.62 -29.16
C PHE A 223 3.46 -4.43 -30.39
N ALA A 224 2.28 -5.06 -30.39
CA ALA A 224 1.40 -5.02 -31.56
C ALA A 224 -0.06 -4.73 -31.19
N GLY A 225 -0.69 -3.82 -31.94
CA GLY A 225 -2.10 -3.43 -31.78
C GLY A 225 -2.29 -2.04 -31.14
N THR A 226 -3.54 -1.70 -30.84
CA THR A 226 -3.91 -0.41 -30.21
C THR A 226 -4.28 -0.62 -28.75
N TRP A 227 -3.59 0.04 -27.83
CA TRP A 227 -3.70 -0.21 -26.40
C TRP A 227 -4.69 0.73 -25.70
N ALA A 228 -5.14 0.33 -24.50
CA ALA A 228 -6.00 1.15 -23.66
C ALA A 228 -5.24 2.31 -23.02
N GLY A 229 -5.98 3.33 -22.57
CA GLY A 229 -5.43 4.35 -21.67
C GLY A 229 -4.88 3.71 -20.39
N GLY A 230 -3.78 4.24 -19.87
CA GLY A 230 -3.04 3.66 -18.74
C GLY A 230 -1.99 2.63 -19.14
N THR A 231 -1.87 2.28 -20.42
CA THR A 231 -0.71 1.55 -20.96
C THR A 231 0.48 2.50 -21.06
N ASP A 232 1.53 2.26 -20.27
CA ASP A 232 2.72 3.11 -20.27
C ASP A 232 3.94 2.42 -19.65
N TYR A 233 5.10 3.07 -19.78
CA TYR A 233 6.38 2.63 -19.19
C TYR A 233 6.81 1.24 -19.68
N ASN A 234 6.52 0.92 -20.94
CA ASN A 234 6.93 -0.32 -21.57
C ASN A 234 8.29 -0.14 -22.24
N ALA A 235 8.98 -1.22 -22.56
CA ALA A 235 10.30 -1.17 -23.18
C ALA A 235 10.40 -2.11 -24.38
N SER A 236 10.89 -1.61 -25.52
CA SER A 236 11.12 -2.44 -26.70
C SER A 236 12.44 -2.18 -27.42
N GLY A 237 12.90 -3.20 -28.15
CA GLY A 237 14.04 -3.09 -29.05
C GLY A 237 13.74 -2.36 -30.36
N ASP A 238 12.47 -2.13 -30.65
CA ASP A 238 11.97 -1.40 -31.82
C ASP A 238 11.21 -0.10 -31.45
N ALA A 239 10.40 0.43 -32.35
CA ALA A 239 9.62 1.66 -32.12
C ALA A 239 8.17 1.41 -31.64
N THR A 240 7.85 0.19 -31.19
CA THR A 240 6.46 -0.24 -31.00
C THR A 240 5.93 -0.16 -29.57
N ALA A 241 6.79 0.01 -28.56
CA ALA A 241 6.37 0.11 -27.17
C ALA A 241 5.28 1.19 -26.97
N PRO A 242 4.09 0.85 -26.44
CA PRO A 242 2.98 1.78 -26.31
C PRO A 242 3.09 2.62 -25.03
N GLY A 243 2.65 3.88 -25.08
CA GLY A 243 2.71 4.81 -23.94
C GLY A 243 3.73 5.93 -24.15
N ALA A 244 3.55 7.06 -23.47
CA ALA A 244 4.40 8.24 -23.64
C ALA A 244 5.71 8.18 -22.84
N GLY A 245 5.70 7.46 -21.72
CA GLY A 245 6.86 7.15 -20.89
C GLY A 245 7.56 5.85 -21.29
N SER A 246 7.18 5.22 -22.40
CA SER A 246 7.79 3.97 -22.87
C SER A 246 9.17 4.19 -23.52
N LEU A 247 10.06 3.24 -23.27
CA LEU A 247 11.37 3.13 -23.90
C LEU A 247 11.26 2.37 -25.23
N THR A 248 11.86 2.91 -26.26
CA THR A 248 11.89 2.31 -27.60
C THR A 248 13.31 2.29 -28.12
N SER A 249 13.62 1.36 -29.03
CA SER A 249 14.91 1.23 -29.70
C SER A 249 16.09 1.01 -28.75
N ILE A 250 15.84 0.37 -27.60
CA ILE A 250 16.91 -0.01 -26.66
C ILE A 250 17.59 -1.31 -27.11
N VAL A 251 18.88 -1.45 -26.83
CA VAL A 251 19.69 -2.54 -27.39
C VAL A 251 19.47 -3.82 -26.60
N PHE A 252 18.83 -4.83 -27.20
CA PHE A 252 18.49 -6.13 -26.57
C PHE A 252 19.68 -6.77 -25.81
N ALA A 253 20.86 -6.82 -26.42
CA ALA A 253 22.04 -7.43 -25.82
C ALA A 253 22.54 -6.73 -24.54
N ASP A 254 22.15 -5.47 -24.31
CA ASP A 254 22.54 -4.70 -23.14
C ASP A 254 21.58 -4.85 -21.96
N GLN A 255 20.40 -5.45 -22.20
CA GLN A 255 19.33 -5.49 -21.21
C GLN A 255 19.37 -6.70 -20.28
N PHE A 256 19.96 -7.81 -20.72
CA PHE A 256 19.92 -9.08 -19.99
C PHE A 256 21.32 -9.61 -19.69
N GLU A 257 21.43 -10.42 -18.63
CA GLU A 257 22.67 -11.12 -18.27
C GLU A 257 23.16 -12.01 -19.43
N ASN A 258 22.22 -12.67 -20.12
CA ASN A 258 22.48 -13.33 -21.41
C ASN A 258 21.22 -13.35 -22.30
N ALA A 259 21.25 -12.57 -23.38
CA ALA A 259 20.11 -12.48 -24.32
C ALA A 259 19.76 -13.79 -25.07
N ALA A 260 20.57 -14.85 -24.94
CA ALA A 260 20.27 -16.16 -25.50
C ALA A 260 19.54 -17.08 -24.51
N ASN A 261 19.86 -17.02 -23.20
CA ASN A 261 19.37 -18.00 -22.24
C ASN A 261 19.42 -17.57 -20.75
N ASP A 262 19.46 -16.27 -20.47
CA ASP A 262 19.32 -15.74 -19.12
C ASP A 262 18.71 -14.34 -19.16
N PHE A 263 17.38 -14.29 -19.01
CA PHE A 263 16.62 -13.05 -19.11
C PHE A 263 16.50 -12.30 -17.78
N ARG A 264 17.39 -12.59 -16.82
CA ARG A 264 17.63 -11.66 -15.72
C ARG A 264 18.12 -10.35 -16.28
N THR A 265 17.56 -9.27 -15.76
CA THR A 265 17.91 -7.93 -16.19
C THR A 265 19.32 -7.60 -15.72
N LYS A 266 20.10 -6.93 -16.58
CA LYS A 266 21.49 -6.58 -16.31
C LYS A 266 21.55 -5.31 -15.47
N ALA A 267 22.45 -5.26 -14.49
CA ALA A 267 22.67 -4.09 -13.62
C ALA A 267 22.82 -2.75 -14.37
N THR A 268 23.41 -2.81 -15.56
CA THR A 268 23.73 -1.64 -16.39
C THR A 268 22.74 -1.45 -17.54
N GLY A 269 21.74 -2.32 -17.65
CA GLY A 269 20.73 -2.25 -18.70
C GLY A 269 19.71 -1.16 -18.39
N ASP A 270 19.07 -0.64 -19.43
CA ASP A 270 18.03 0.37 -19.31
C ASP A 270 16.82 -0.16 -18.51
N LEU A 271 16.55 -1.48 -18.58
CA LEU A 271 15.49 -2.12 -17.79
C LEU A 271 15.70 -2.06 -16.26
N GLN A 272 16.89 -1.71 -15.78
CA GLN A 272 17.23 -1.64 -14.35
C GLN A 272 17.41 -0.21 -13.82
N ALA A 273 17.29 0.80 -14.67
CA ALA A 273 17.51 2.18 -14.27
C ALA A 273 16.41 2.76 -13.35
N GLY A 274 15.34 1.98 -13.12
CA GLY A 274 14.06 2.32 -12.48
C GLY A 274 14.08 3.50 -11.50
N THR A 275 13.20 4.48 -11.73
CA THR A 275 12.90 5.54 -10.76
C THR A 275 11.53 5.33 -10.11
N SER A 276 11.49 5.43 -8.78
CA SER A 276 10.25 5.30 -7.98
C SER A 276 9.49 6.62 -7.78
N THR A 277 10.02 7.73 -8.31
CA THR A 277 9.44 9.06 -8.13
C THR A 277 9.52 9.87 -9.43
N GLY A 278 8.36 10.34 -9.90
CA GLY A 278 8.22 11.14 -11.12
C GLY A 278 7.94 10.30 -12.37
N THR A 279 7.43 10.94 -13.42
CA THR A 279 7.33 10.34 -14.76
C THR A 279 8.77 10.19 -15.28
N PRO A 280 9.31 8.98 -15.42
CA PRO A 280 10.66 8.82 -15.91
C PRO A 280 10.72 9.35 -17.35
N ALA A 281 11.72 10.17 -17.66
CA ALA A 281 11.94 10.63 -19.03
C ALA A 281 12.53 9.53 -19.93
N THR A 282 13.12 8.49 -19.33
CA THR A 282 13.91 7.45 -20.01
C THR A 282 13.88 6.12 -19.25
N ASP A 283 12.74 5.69 -18.70
CA ASP A 283 12.76 4.50 -17.84
C ASP A 283 11.43 3.77 -17.73
N ILE A 284 11.53 2.54 -17.27
CA ILE A 284 10.41 1.77 -16.80
C ILE A 284 10.09 2.16 -15.34
N PHE A 285 8.80 2.26 -15.01
CA PHE A 285 8.33 2.73 -13.71
C PHE A 285 8.56 1.69 -12.60
N GLY A 286 9.32 2.05 -11.56
CA GLY A 286 9.53 1.19 -10.39
C GLY A 286 10.79 1.48 -9.59
N THR A 287 10.87 0.98 -8.35
CA THR A 287 12.14 0.89 -7.61
C THR A 287 13.08 -0.14 -8.25
N ALA A 288 14.34 0.23 -8.43
CA ALA A 288 15.42 -0.70 -8.76
C ALA A 288 15.39 -1.95 -7.85
N GLN A 289 15.48 -3.13 -8.45
CA GLN A 289 15.39 -4.38 -7.71
C GLN A 289 16.70 -4.64 -6.93
N PRO A 290 16.63 -5.15 -5.68
CA PRO A 290 17.82 -5.56 -4.97
C PRO A 290 18.47 -6.73 -5.73
N THR A 291 19.78 -6.65 -5.94
CA THR A 291 20.54 -7.72 -6.60
C THR A 291 20.43 -9.06 -5.87
N PRO A 292 20.37 -10.18 -6.61
CA PRO A 292 20.27 -10.26 -8.07
C PRO A 292 18.86 -10.00 -8.62
N TYR A 293 18.82 -9.49 -9.85
CA TYR A 293 17.65 -8.86 -10.44
C TYR A 293 16.62 -9.86 -10.97
N TRP A 294 15.34 -9.55 -10.76
CA TRP A 294 14.21 -10.31 -11.33
C TRP A 294 13.77 -9.72 -12.69
N ILE A 295 12.60 -10.14 -13.15
CA ILE A 295 11.94 -9.78 -14.40
C ILE A 295 11.37 -8.36 -14.30
N GLY A 296 11.67 -7.48 -15.26
CA GLY A 296 11.14 -6.11 -15.32
C GLY A 296 11.72 -5.16 -14.27
N ALA A 297 11.25 -3.90 -14.26
CA ALA A 297 11.83 -2.84 -13.42
C ALA A 297 11.17 -2.64 -12.05
N HIS A 298 10.30 -3.54 -11.58
CA HIS A 298 9.67 -3.37 -10.26
C HIS A 298 9.24 -4.65 -9.54
N VAL A 299 9.52 -4.72 -8.23
CA VAL A 299 8.61 -5.26 -7.21
C VAL A 299 8.06 -4.03 -6.51
N PRO A 300 6.73 -3.84 -6.37
CA PRO A 300 6.21 -2.86 -5.42
C PRO A 300 6.95 -3.00 -4.11
N ALA A 301 7.44 -1.90 -3.54
CA ALA A 301 8.04 -1.90 -2.21
C ALA A 301 7.15 -2.77 -1.30
N SER A 302 7.75 -3.76 -0.63
CA SER A 302 7.03 -4.80 0.11
C SER A 302 5.84 -4.20 0.88
N GLY A 303 4.61 -4.48 0.44
CA GLY A 303 3.38 -3.94 1.05
C GLY A 303 2.57 -2.96 0.20
N ALA A 304 3.09 -2.46 -0.94
CA ALA A 304 2.31 -1.63 -1.87
C ALA A 304 1.47 -2.52 -2.81
N ILE A 305 0.15 -2.50 -2.64
CA ILE A 305 -0.80 -3.05 -3.62
C ILE A 305 -1.06 -1.95 -4.65
N GLU A 306 -0.65 -2.16 -5.90
CA GLU A 306 -1.10 -1.34 -7.03
C GLU A 306 -2.28 -2.03 -7.72
N GLY A 307 -3.41 -1.33 -7.81
CA GLY A 307 -4.64 -1.78 -8.43
C GLY A 307 -5.83 -0.90 -8.03
N ALA A 308 -6.84 -0.75 -8.89
CA ALA A 308 -8.09 -0.10 -8.47
C ALA A 308 -8.75 -0.98 -7.38
N PRO A 309 -9.15 -0.43 -6.22
CA PRO A 309 -9.63 -1.20 -5.06
C PRO A 309 -10.97 -1.92 -5.27
N ALA A 310 -11.60 -1.80 -6.44
CA ALA A 310 -12.90 -2.38 -6.75
C ALA A 310 -12.97 -3.93 -6.61
N ASP A 311 -11.84 -4.62 -6.51
CA ASP A 311 -11.77 -6.08 -6.33
C ASP A 311 -11.53 -6.54 -4.87
N LEU A 312 -11.33 -5.63 -3.89
CA LEU A 312 -11.17 -6.00 -2.47
C LEU A 312 -12.54 -6.09 -1.77
N THR A 313 -13.40 -7.01 -2.21
CA THR A 313 -14.71 -7.27 -1.57
C THR A 313 -14.62 -8.18 -0.33
N ALA A 314 -13.45 -8.72 -0.01
CA ALA A 314 -13.21 -9.55 1.16
C ALA A 314 -12.17 -8.89 2.05
N SER A 315 -12.48 -8.66 3.34
CA SER A 315 -11.59 -8.14 4.37
C SER A 315 -10.30 -8.97 4.44
N PRO A 316 -9.17 -8.51 3.87
CA PRO A 316 -7.92 -9.20 4.07
C PRO A 316 -7.42 -8.86 5.47
N ALA A 317 -7.21 -9.86 6.32
CA ALA A 317 -6.36 -9.69 7.48
C ALA A 317 -4.92 -9.54 6.97
N LEU A 318 -4.36 -8.33 7.07
CA LEU A 318 -2.97 -8.06 6.72
C LEU A 318 -2.11 -8.27 7.98
N ASP A 319 -1.60 -9.49 8.13
CA ASP A 319 -0.55 -9.82 9.12
C ASP A 319 0.81 -9.58 8.44
N ALA A 320 1.32 -8.35 8.54
CA ALA A 320 2.63 -8.02 8.00
C ALA A 320 3.68 -8.14 9.12
N ALA A 321 4.63 -9.05 8.95
CA ALA A 321 5.82 -9.07 9.79
C ALA A 321 6.62 -7.76 9.61
N ALA A 322 7.06 -7.17 10.73
CA ALA A 322 7.98 -6.03 10.86
C ALA A 322 8.29 -5.23 9.56
N GLY A 323 7.57 -4.14 9.30
CA GLY A 323 7.79 -3.31 8.10
C GLY A 323 6.84 -2.10 8.01
N SER A 324 7.16 -1.12 7.17
CA SER A 324 6.21 -0.03 6.90
C SER A 324 5.21 -0.47 5.84
N THR A 325 3.92 -0.34 6.12
CA THR A 325 2.84 -0.60 5.15
C THR A 325 2.23 0.73 4.74
N GLY A 326 2.24 1.01 3.43
CA GLY A 326 1.77 2.27 2.88
C GLY A 326 0.62 2.07 1.90
N TRP A 327 -0.44 2.87 2.03
CA TRP A 327 -1.47 3.01 1.00
C TRP A 327 -1.38 4.38 0.34
N THR A 328 -1.35 4.38 -1.00
CA THR A 328 -1.32 5.59 -1.82
C THR A 328 -2.44 5.53 -2.85
N GLY A 329 -3.30 6.54 -2.91
CA GLY A 329 -4.35 6.63 -3.93
C GLY A 329 -5.58 7.41 -3.47
N ALA A 330 -6.48 7.72 -4.40
CA ALA A 330 -7.86 8.14 -4.09
C ALA A 330 -8.74 6.89 -4.12
N PRO A 331 -8.89 6.15 -3.00
CA PRO A 331 -9.92 5.13 -2.92
C PRO A 331 -11.27 5.79 -3.18
N ALA A 332 -11.96 5.33 -4.22
CA ALA A 332 -13.41 5.42 -4.26
C ALA A 332 -13.94 4.19 -3.53
N ASP A 333 -14.63 4.39 -2.42
CA ASP A 333 -15.53 3.41 -1.81
C ASP A 333 -14.88 2.10 -1.29
N ALA A 334 -13.87 2.20 -0.40
CA ALA A 334 -13.45 1.04 0.39
C ALA A 334 -14.48 0.78 1.50
N THR A 335 -15.57 0.05 1.19
CA THR A 335 -16.66 -0.24 2.15
C THR A 335 -16.35 -1.37 3.16
N ALA A 336 -15.20 -2.03 3.07
CA ALA A 336 -14.85 -3.16 3.93
C ALA A 336 -13.88 -2.73 5.04
N ALA A 337 -14.27 -2.97 6.29
CA ALA A 337 -13.39 -2.82 7.46
C ALA A 337 -12.14 -3.69 7.28
N VAL A 338 -10.97 -3.06 7.25
CA VAL A 338 -9.67 -3.72 7.27
C VAL A 338 -9.12 -3.61 8.69
N ALA A 339 -8.85 -4.75 9.31
CA ALA A 339 -8.13 -4.83 10.58
C ALA A 339 -6.64 -4.94 10.28
N PHE A 340 -5.84 -4.10 10.95
CA PHE A 340 -4.39 -4.13 10.86
C PHE A 340 -3.83 -4.68 12.18
N ASP A 341 -3.10 -5.78 12.09
CA ASP A 341 -2.31 -6.35 13.19
C ASP A 341 -0.84 -6.29 12.75
N GLN A 342 -0.11 -5.27 13.24
CA GLN A 342 1.28 -5.04 12.88
C GLN A 342 2.16 -5.14 14.12
N PRO A 343 2.95 -6.22 14.28
CA PRO A 343 3.82 -6.38 15.46
C PRO A 343 4.98 -5.36 15.49
N ALA A 344 5.35 -4.73 14.36
CA ALA A 344 6.28 -3.61 14.31
C ALA A 344 6.23 -2.87 12.97
N GLY A 345 6.31 -1.52 12.94
CA GLY A 345 6.46 -0.76 11.69
C GLY A 345 5.69 0.56 11.63
N ALA A 346 5.62 1.18 10.45
CA ALA A 346 4.83 2.40 10.24
C ALA A 346 3.68 2.15 9.26
N LEU A 347 2.46 2.49 9.67
CA LEU A 347 1.28 2.48 8.80
C LEU A 347 1.10 3.88 8.20
N VAL A 348 1.24 4.01 6.89
CA VAL A 348 1.21 5.31 6.20
C VAL A 348 0.05 5.35 5.22
N PHE A 349 -0.90 6.26 5.43
CA PHE A 349 -1.92 6.59 4.44
C PHE A 349 -1.55 7.91 3.77
N THR A 350 -1.43 7.91 2.43
CA THR A 350 -1.21 9.13 1.64
C THR A 350 -2.24 9.24 0.52
N GLY A 351 -2.87 10.40 0.35
CA GLY A 351 -3.79 10.65 -0.77
C GLY A 351 -5.00 11.48 -0.41
N ASN A 352 -5.99 11.53 -1.31
CA ASN A 352 -7.30 12.13 -1.06
C ASN A 352 -8.32 10.98 -0.97
N PRO A 353 -8.32 10.19 0.11
CA PRO A 353 -9.25 9.09 0.21
C PRO A 353 -10.65 9.64 0.39
N ASP A 354 -11.54 9.30 -0.55
CA ASP A 354 -12.96 9.43 -0.32
C ASP A 354 -13.33 8.30 0.64
N ASP A 355 -13.45 8.65 1.92
CA ASP A 355 -14.07 7.85 2.99
C ASP A 355 -13.43 6.45 3.22
N PRO A 356 -12.21 6.35 3.75
CA PRO A 356 -11.68 5.06 4.17
C PRO A 356 -12.45 4.60 5.41
N ALA A 357 -13.31 3.59 5.26
CA ALA A 357 -13.89 2.86 6.40
C ALA A 357 -12.79 1.98 7.02
N ILE A 358 -11.88 2.60 7.78
CA ILE A 358 -10.89 1.88 8.59
C ILE A 358 -11.68 1.06 9.62
N GLY A 359 -11.35 -0.22 9.75
CA GLY A 359 -12.00 -1.07 10.75
C GLY A 359 -11.80 -0.53 12.17
N PRO A 360 -12.62 -0.98 13.13
CA PRO A 360 -12.67 -0.39 14.48
C PRO A 360 -11.39 -0.55 15.31
N VAL A 361 -10.39 -1.30 14.85
CA VAL A 361 -9.16 -1.58 15.61
C VAL A 361 -7.94 -1.52 14.70
N VAL A 362 -7.01 -0.62 15.01
CA VAL A 362 -5.64 -0.61 14.51
C VAL A 362 -4.73 -0.96 15.68
N ASP A 363 -4.23 -2.20 15.72
CA ASP A 363 -3.30 -2.69 16.75
C ASP A 363 -1.88 -2.62 16.19
N THR A 364 -1.04 -1.75 16.78
CA THR A 364 0.37 -1.66 16.41
C THR A 364 1.25 -1.83 17.65
N VAL A 365 1.96 -2.96 17.73
CA VAL A 365 2.75 -3.28 18.93
C VAL A 365 3.99 -2.38 19.06
N THR A 366 4.56 -1.90 17.95
CA THR A 366 5.66 -0.91 17.96
C THR A 366 5.67 -0.11 16.66
N GLY A 367 5.32 1.18 16.66
CA GLY A 367 5.17 1.84 15.37
C GLY A 367 4.74 3.30 15.33
N ALA A 368 4.54 3.80 14.11
CA ALA A 368 3.91 5.09 13.86
C ALA A 368 2.75 4.93 12.90
N VAL A 369 1.60 5.52 13.23
CA VAL A 369 0.48 5.69 12.28
C VAL A 369 0.56 7.10 11.74
N LEU A 370 0.70 7.23 10.42
CA LEU A 370 0.78 8.50 9.71
C LEU A 370 -0.39 8.60 8.73
N VAL A 371 -1.21 9.63 8.84
CA VAL A 371 -2.34 9.88 7.91
C VAL A 371 -2.13 11.25 7.26
N SER A 372 -1.74 11.28 5.99
CA SER A 372 -1.52 12.53 5.24
C SER A 372 -2.48 12.66 4.05
N GLY A 373 -3.15 13.80 3.93
CA GLY A 373 -4.22 13.99 2.93
C GLY A 373 -5.38 14.84 3.43
N ALA A 374 -6.28 15.27 2.53
CA ALA A 374 -7.56 15.89 2.90
C ALA A 374 -8.69 14.85 2.81
N PRO A 375 -8.86 13.97 3.82
CA PRO A 375 -9.93 12.98 3.80
C PRO A 375 -11.29 13.69 3.81
N ALA A 376 -12.20 13.26 2.96
CA ALA A 376 -13.56 13.80 2.88
C ALA A 376 -14.50 13.28 4.00
N GLY A 377 -13.96 12.64 5.04
CA GLY A 377 -14.71 12.07 6.16
C GLY A 377 -14.01 10.83 6.71
N LEU A 378 -14.02 10.67 8.03
CA LEU A 378 -13.74 9.41 8.71
C LEU A 378 -15.06 9.00 9.39
N ALA A 379 -15.78 8.07 8.78
CA ALA A 379 -17.18 7.77 9.16
C ALA A 379 -17.36 6.87 10.41
N SER A 380 -16.31 6.44 11.11
CA SER A 380 -16.46 5.51 12.24
C SER A 380 -15.43 5.70 13.36
N ASP A 381 -15.80 5.23 14.56
CA ASP A 381 -14.96 5.10 15.75
C ASP A 381 -13.65 4.37 15.40
N VAL A 382 -12.55 5.10 15.29
CA VAL A 382 -11.21 4.51 15.13
C VAL A 382 -10.61 4.39 16.52
N ALA A 383 -10.53 3.16 17.05
CA ALA A 383 -9.68 2.88 18.20
C ALA A 383 -8.24 2.71 17.70
N LEU A 384 -7.37 3.64 18.10
CA LEU A 384 -5.94 3.53 17.90
C LEU A 384 -5.34 2.98 19.21
N ASP A 385 -4.90 1.72 19.20
CA ASP A 385 -4.22 1.06 20.32
C ASP A 385 -2.75 0.76 19.95
N PRO A 386 -1.86 1.78 19.89
CA PRO A 386 -0.44 1.54 19.74
C PRO A 386 0.20 1.20 21.10
N ALA A 387 0.78 0.01 21.24
CA ALA A 387 1.45 -0.38 22.48
C ALA A 387 2.72 0.45 22.78
N ILE A 388 3.45 0.91 21.74
CA ILE A 388 4.58 1.85 21.84
C ILE A 388 4.70 2.62 20.52
N GLY A 389 4.57 3.96 20.51
CA GLY A 389 4.59 4.66 19.22
C GLY A 389 4.40 6.17 19.18
N THR A 390 4.42 6.70 17.95
CA THR A 390 4.02 8.08 17.64
C THR A 390 2.81 8.04 16.70
N VAL A 391 1.68 8.61 17.11
CA VAL A 391 0.58 8.89 16.17
C VAL A 391 0.86 10.28 15.59
N GLY A 392 1.20 10.33 14.30
CA GLY A 392 1.68 11.52 13.62
C GLY A 392 0.65 12.11 12.65
N ALA A 393 0.35 13.39 12.88
CA ALA A 393 -0.34 14.38 12.07
C ALA A 393 -1.32 13.91 10.99
N PHE A 394 -2.60 14.17 11.25
CA PHE A 394 -3.64 14.44 10.25
C PHE A 394 -3.27 15.72 9.48
N ALA A 395 -2.42 15.60 8.46
CA ALA A 395 -2.04 16.72 7.61
C ALA A 395 -3.11 16.93 6.54
N GLY A 396 -4.17 17.65 6.89
CA GLY A 396 -5.32 17.93 6.02
C GLY A 396 -6.28 18.96 6.61
N ASP A 397 -7.28 19.33 5.83
CA ASP A 397 -8.48 20.07 6.26
C ASP A 397 -9.57 19.01 6.49
N PRO A 398 -9.63 18.33 7.66
CA PRO A 398 -10.64 17.32 7.93
C PRO A 398 -11.96 18.07 8.13
N ALA A 399 -12.84 17.99 7.14
CA ALA A 399 -14.14 18.63 7.22
C ALA A 399 -15.04 17.94 8.28
N ASP A 400 -14.83 16.66 8.60
CA ASP A 400 -15.80 15.93 9.43
C ASP A 400 -15.14 14.79 10.25
N LEU A 401 -14.78 15.05 11.51
CA LEU A 401 -14.71 14.01 12.55
C LEU A 401 -16.03 14.04 13.34
N ALA A 402 -16.97 13.19 12.94
CA ALA A 402 -18.32 13.16 13.53
C ALA A 402 -18.42 12.32 14.82
N ALA A 403 -17.44 11.46 15.10
CA ALA A 403 -17.41 10.55 16.26
C ALA A 403 -16.16 10.76 17.11
N ALA A 404 -16.22 10.35 18.39
CA ALA A 404 -15.10 10.49 19.32
C ALA A 404 -13.96 9.58 18.89
N VAL A 405 -12.73 10.10 18.90
CA VAL A 405 -11.52 9.26 18.77
C VAL A 405 -11.15 8.81 20.17
N GLU A 406 -11.11 7.50 20.38
CA GLU A 406 -10.52 6.89 21.57
C GLU A 406 -9.06 6.58 21.25
N ILE A 407 -8.15 7.18 22.01
CA ILE A 407 -6.72 6.90 21.94
C ILE A 407 -6.32 6.25 23.26
N ASP A 408 -6.18 4.92 23.26
CA ASP A 408 -5.62 4.14 24.37
C ASP A 408 -4.15 3.88 24.06
N GLN A 409 -3.22 4.53 24.77
CA GLN A 409 -1.78 4.33 24.53
C GLN A 409 -1.02 3.85 25.76
N ALA A 410 -0.16 2.87 25.53
CA ALA A 410 1.06 2.66 26.29
C ALA A 410 2.17 3.67 25.85
N PRO A 411 3.37 3.72 26.47
CA PRO A 411 4.25 4.90 26.41
C PRO A 411 4.47 5.54 25.01
N GLY A 412 3.99 6.78 24.77
CA GLY A 412 3.96 7.36 23.41
C GLY A 412 3.89 8.89 23.27
N THR A 413 3.91 9.39 22.03
CA THR A 413 3.68 10.81 21.68
C THR A 413 2.58 10.93 20.64
N VAL A 414 1.57 11.76 20.89
CA VAL A 414 0.58 12.17 19.87
C VAL A 414 0.87 13.61 19.47
N SER A 415 1.00 13.85 18.17
CA SER A 415 1.21 15.19 17.62
C SER A 415 0.46 15.34 16.31
N GLY A 416 -0.02 16.56 16.02
CA GLY A 416 -0.64 16.88 14.73
C GLY A 416 -0.27 18.25 14.20
N ALA A 417 -0.54 18.46 12.92
CA ALA A 417 -0.38 19.73 12.23
C ALA A 417 -1.52 19.85 11.21
N GLY A 418 -2.64 20.42 11.65
CA GLY A 418 -3.84 20.61 10.83
C GLY A 418 -4.74 21.66 11.44
N THR A 419 -5.61 22.24 10.61
CA THR A 419 -6.69 23.14 11.03
C THR A 419 -8.03 22.45 10.77
N PRO A 420 -8.52 21.57 11.67
CA PRO A 420 -9.84 20.98 11.51
C PRO A 420 -10.90 22.08 11.42
N ALA A 421 -11.90 21.92 10.56
CA ALA A 421 -13.01 22.86 10.50
C ALA A 421 -14.00 22.65 11.66
N ASP A 422 -14.25 21.41 12.06
CA ASP A 422 -15.20 21.05 13.12
C ASP A 422 -14.78 19.73 13.83
N LEU A 423 -14.79 19.71 15.18
CA LEU A 423 -14.67 18.48 15.98
C LEU A 423 -15.96 18.34 16.81
N VAL A 424 -16.89 17.48 16.37
CA VAL A 424 -18.25 17.40 16.94
C VAL A 424 -18.30 16.60 18.25
N ALA A 425 -17.35 15.69 18.45
CA ALA A 425 -17.23 14.86 19.65
C ALA A 425 -15.89 15.10 20.36
N ALA A 426 -15.91 15.14 21.68
CA ALA A 426 -14.69 15.25 22.48
C ALA A 426 -13.85 13.97 22.34
N PRO A 427 -12.53 14.07 22.08
CA PRO A 427 -11.65 12.91 22.15
C PRO A 427 -11.51 12.46 23.61
N GLU A 428 -11.50 11.14 23.81
CA GLU A 428 -11.07 10.50 25.06
C GLU A 428 -9.65 9.99 24.87
N ILE A 429 -8.74 10.41 25.75
CA ILE A 429 -7.32 10.08 25.67
C ILE A 429 -6.94 9.40 26.98
N ASP A 430 -6.67 8.09 26.91
CA ASP A 430 -6.11 7.31 28.02
C ASP A 430 -4.63 7.06 27.74
N VAL A 431 -3.75 7.70 28.52
CA VAL A 431 -2.29 7.62 28.34
C VAL A 431 -1.62 7.02 29.58
N ALA A 432 -1.21 5.76 29.49
CA ALA A 432 -0.49 5.10 30.59
C ALA A 432 0.86 5.78 30.89
N ALA A 433 1.57 6.27 29.86
CA ALA A 433 2.67 7.22 29.99
C ALA A 433 2.89 8.03 28.69
N GLY A 434 3.21 9.33 28.69
CA GLY A 434 3.55 9.98 27.40
C GLY A 434 3.55 11.49 27.35
N ILE A 435 3.82 12.05 26.17
CA ILE A 435 3.60 13.47 25.86
C ILE A 435 2.44 13.60 24.88
N PHE A 436 1.35 14.21 25.31
CA PHE A 436 0.26 14.62 24.41
C PHE A 436 0.46 16.09 24.03
N THR A 437 0.60 16.38 22.73
CA THR A 437 0.68 17.76 22.23
C THR A 437 -0.52 18.08 21.35
N VAL A 438 -1.37 19.01 21.81
CA VAL A 438 -2.45 19.54 20.95
C VAL A 438 -1.84 20.47 19.90
N PRO A 439 -2.10 20.24 18.60
CA PRO A 439 -1.62 21.10 17.52
C PRO A 439 -2.13 22.54 17.62
N ALA A 440 -1.32 23.49 17.15
CA ALA A 440 -1.81 24.84 16.88
C ALA A 440 -2.76 24.81 15.68
N GLY A 441 -3.98 25.33 15.86
CA GLY A 441 -4.97 25.46 14.77
C GLY A 441 -6.26 24.65 14.95
N MET A 442 -6.56 24.06 16.11
CA MET A 442 -7.89 23.52 16.37
C MET A 442 -8.99 24.59 16.14
N PRO A 443 -10.16 24.19 15.61
CA PRO A 443 -11.24 25.13 15.33
C PRO A 443 -11.69 25.84 16.60
N ALA A 444 -12.27 27.02 16.42
CA ALA A 444 -12.73 27.92 17.46
C ALA A 444 -13.87 27.36 18.34
N ASP A 445 -14.35 26.14 18.08
CA ASP A 445 -15.59 25.61 18.65
C ASP A 445 -15.46 24.13 19.02
N LEU A 446 -14.67 23.81 20.07
CA LEU A 446 -14.86 22.55 20.79
C LEU A 446 -16.17 22.63 21.57
N THR A 447 -17.19 21.92 21.08
CA THR A 447 -18.52 21.88 21.72
C THR A 447 -18.58 20.95 22.94
N ALA A 448 -17.61 20.03 23.06
CA ALA A 448 -17.44 19.15 24.21
C ALA A 448 -15.99 19.19 24.71
N ALA A 449 -15.80 19.15 26.03
CA ALA A 449 -14.49 19.16 26.66
C ALA A 449 -13.77 17.81 26.46
N PRO A 450 -12.51 17.79 25.99
CA PRO A 450 -11.73 16.57 25.97
C PRO A 450 -11.48 16.05 27.39
N SER A 451 -11.48 14.72 27.53
CA SER A 451 -11.08 14.03 28.76
C SER A 451 -9.71 13.40 28.56
N ILE A 452 -8.78 13.73 29.44
CA ILE A 452 -7.44 13.12 29.46
C ILE A 452 -7.32 12.38 30.80
N ASP A 453 -7.18 11.06 30.74
CA ASP A 453 -6.83 10.21 31.88
C ASP A 453 -5.41 9.69 31.66
N GLY A 454 -4.54 9.75 32.67
CA GLY A 454 -3.17 9.30 32.50
C GLY A 454 -2.43 8.96 33.78
N THR A 455 -1.65 7.88 33.74
CA THR A 455 -0.90 7.42 34.92
C THR A 455 0.42 8.20 35.12
N ALA A 456 1.10 8.61 34.03
CA ALA A 456 2.31 9.44 34.10
C ALA A 456 2.55 10.27 32.81
N GLY A 457 3.19 11.44 32.86
CA GLY A 457 3.67 12.10 31.62
C GLY A 457 3.57 13.62 31.56
N GLY A 458 3.51 14.15 30.34
CA GLY A 458 3.38 15.58 30.08
C GLY A 458 2.22 15.87 29.13
N VAL A 459 1.32 16.78 29.49
CA VAL A 459 0.29 17.27 28.56
C VAL A 459 0.67 18.70 28.19
N ALA A 460 0.90 18.96 26.91
CA ALA A 460 1.21 20.27 26.38
C ALA A 460 0.09 20.75 25.45
N TRP A 461 -0.54 21.86 25.80
CA TRP A 461 -1.47 22.56 24.92
C TRP A 461 -0.76 23.77 24.31
N THR A 462 -0.66 23.79 22.97
CA THR A 462 -0.05 24.88 22.19
C THR A 462 -1.02 25.29 21.09
N GLY A 463 -1.78 26.38 21.25
CA GLY A 463 -2.73 26.84 20.23
C GLY A 463 -3.11 28.31 20.36
N ALA A 464 -3.54 28.92 19.26
CA ALA A 464 -4.08 30.28 19.25
C ALA A 464 -5.57 30.22 19.67
N GLY A 465 -5.86 30.83 20.82
CA GLY A 465 -7.15 30.71 21.50
C GLY A 465 -8.28 31.49 20.85
N ALA A 466 -9.13 30.79 20.11
CA ALA A 466 -10.53 31.14 19.99
C ALA A 466 -11.31 30.04 20.74
N ASP A 467 -11.88 30.40 21.89
CA ASP A 467 -13.00 29.78 22.62
C ASP A 467 -12.99 28.26 22.90
N LEU A 468 -12.33 27.88 24.01
CA LEU A 468 -12.76 26.70 24.78
C LEU A 468 -14.05 27.03 25.54
N SER A 469 -15.21 26.69 24.98
CA SER A 469 -16.51 26.90 25.64
C SER A 469 -16.71 26.04 26.90
N THR A 470 -15.93 24.95 27.03
CA THR A 470 -15.91 24.03 28.17
C THR A 470 -14.47 23.67 28.55
N ALA A 471 -14.18 23.59 29.85
CA ALA A 471 -12.83 23.27 30.32
C ALA A 471 -12.51 21.77 30.14
N PRO A 472 -11.31 21.40 29.65
CA PRO A 472 -10.87 20.02 29.61
C PRO A 472 -10.82 19.42 31.03
N SER A 473 -11.18 18.14 31.16
CA SER A 473 -10.94 17.35 32.37
C SER A 473 -9.58 16.69 32.24
N ILE A 474 -8.69 16.93 33.20
CA ILE A 474 -7.35 16.33 33.21
C ILE A 474 -7.20 15.55 34.51
N ASP A 475 -7.26 14.22 34.43
CA ASP A 475 -6.86 13.33 35.50
C ASP A 475 -5.45 12.82 35.20
N GLN A 476 -4.47 13.16 36.04
CA GLN A 476 -3.10 12.69 35.86
C GLN A 476 -2.48 12.31 37.18
N ALA A 477 -2.07 11.05 37.37
CA ALA A 477 -1.49 10.63 38.65
C ALA A 477 -0.09 11.24 38.93
N ALA A 478 0.71 11.51 37.89
CA ALA A 478 2.02 12.17 38.00
C ALA A 478 2.46 12.84 36.68
N GLY A 479 2.90 14.11 36.69
CA GLY A 479 3.33 14.73 35.42
C GLY A 479 3.48 16.24 35.36
N THR A 480 3.75 16.76 34.17
CA THR A 480 3.75 18.21 33.88
C THR A 480 2.62 18.58 32.93
N VAL A 481 1.69 19.42 33.36
CA VAL A 481 0.71 20.02 32.46
C VAL A 481 1.20 21.41 32.08
N SER A 482 1.45 21.65 30.79
CA SER A 482 1.85 22.95 30.24
C SER A 482 0.76 23.46 29.31
N VAL A 483 0.12 24.57 29.68
CA VAL A 483 -0.84 25.26 28.81
C VAL A 483 -0.21 26.57 28.35
N THR A 484 0.00 26.70 27.05
CA THR A 484 0.62 27.88 26.43
C THR A 484 -0.26 28.41 25.31
N GLY A 485 -0.48 29.73 25.28
CA GLY A 485 -1.35 30.38 24.27
C GLY A 485 -2.80 30.58 24.71
N LEU A 486 -3.03 30.82 26.01
CA LEU A 486 -4.38 31.05 26.54
C LEU A 486 -5.15 32.17 25.82
N PRO A 487 -6.47 32.01 25.59
CA PRO A 487 -7.33 33.09 25.15
C PRO A 487 -7.44 34.18 26.22
N ASP A 488 -7.91 35.37 25.82
CA ASP A 488 -8.34 36.44 26.72
C ASP A 488 -9.58 36.03 27.56
N ASP A 489 -10.26 34.90 27.29
CA ASP A 489 -11.52 34.48 27.92
C ASP A 489 -11.53 33.03 28.47
N LEU A 490 -10.53 32.62 29.26
CA LEU A 490 -10.58 31.31 29.94
C LEU A 490 -11.55 31.34 31.15
N ALA A 491 -12.85 31.13 30.90
CA ALA A 491 -13.89 31.24 31.93
C ALA A 491 -13.85 30.13 33.01
N ILE A 492 -13.22 28.98 32.74
CA ILE A 492 -13.25 27.80 33.62
C ILE A 492 -11.84 27.20 33.74
N ALA A 493 -11.36 27.03 34.98
CA ALA A 493 -10.08 26.39 35.26
C ALA A 493 -10.13 24.89 34.92
N PRO A 494 -9.05 24.29 34.38
CA PRO A 494 -8.95 22.84 34.26
C PRO A 494 -9.17 22.20 35.64
N ALA A 495 -10.06 21.22 35.73
CA ALA A 495 -10.11 20.35 36.91
C ALA A 495 -8.89 19.43 36.85
N ASN A 496 -8.05 19.47 37.88
CA ASN A 496 -6.80 18.74 37.93
C ASN A 496 -6.71 17.99 39.26
N ASP A 497 -6.82 16.66 39.21
CA ASP A 497 -6.67 15.78 40.38
C ASP A 497 -5.24 15.19 40.49
N ASN A 498 -4.22 15.95 40.08
CA ASN A 498 -2.87 15.43 40.03
C ASN A 498 -2.25 15.32 41.42
N ALA A 499 -2.04 14.07 41.85
CA ALA A 499 -1.52 13.73 43.16
C ALA A 499 -0.07 14.22 43.40
N THR A 500 0.75 14.42 42.34
CA THR A 500 2.20 14.70 42.49
C THR A 500 2.86 15.60 41.43
N GLY A 501 2.11 16.15 40.47
CA GLY A 501 2.64 16.89 39.33
C GLY A 501 2.77 18.41 39.49
N THR A 502 3.30 19.06 38.44
CA THR A 502 3.39 20.53 38.32
C THR A 502 2.54 21.04 37.17
N VAL A 503 1.75 22.08 37.40
CA VAL A 503 1.00 22.80 36.36
C VAL A 503 1.73 24.10 36.04
N ALA A 504 2.09 24.30 34.77
CA ALA A 504 2.61 25.55 34.25
C ALA A 504 1.62 26.15 33.26
N VAL A 505 1.13 27.35 33.56
CA VAL A 505 0.23 28.11 32.69
C VAL A 505 0.98 29.37 32.23
N ALA A 506 1.13 29.57 30.92
CA ALA A 506 1.75 30.78 30.37
C ALA A 506 0.78 31.49 29.39
N GLY A 507 0.34 32.70 29.77
CA GLY A 507 -0.61 33.55 29.02
C GLY A 507 -0.94 34.83 29.81
N ASN A 508 -1.64 35.80 29.18
CA ASN A 508 -2.04 37.06 29.83
C ASN A 508 -3.19 36.79 30.81
N PRO A 509 -3.02 36.92 32.14
CA PRO A 509 -3.94 36.39 33.14
C PRO A 509 -5.14 37.31 33.46
N ASP A 510 -5.48 38.26 32.58
CA ASP A 510 -6.41 39.35 32.92
C ASP A 510 -7.85 38.86 33.24
N ASP A 511 -8.23 37.62 32.88
CA ASP A 511 -9.61 37.09 33.04
C ASP A 511 -9.75 35.68 33.68
N MET A 512 -8.76 35.21 34.46
CA MET A 512 -8.95 33.96 35.24
C MET A 512 -9.93 34.16 36.41
N THR A 513 -11.24 33.92 36.19
CA THR A 513 -12.29 34.11 37.21
C THR A 513 -12.44 32.97 38.22
N SER A 514 -11.78 31.83 38.01
CA SER A 514 -11.95 30.61 38.82
C SER A 514 -10.60 30.07 39.31
N ALA A 515 -10.50 29.76 40.60
CA ALA A 515 -9.29 29.20 41.20
C ALA A 515 -9.00 27.79 40.66
N ILE A 516 -7.72 27.49 40.41
CA ILE A 516 -7.25 26.12 40.15
C ILE A 516 -7.56 25.29 41.40
N GLU A 517 -8.46 24.33 41.29
CA GLU A 517 -8.75 23.38 42.36
C GLU A 517 -7.72 22.24 42.26
N ILE A 518 -6.61 22.36 43.00
CA ILE A 518 -5.62 21.29 43.13
C ILE A 518 -6.14 20.31 44.19
N GLY A 519 -6.58 19.13 43.75
CA GLY A 519 -6.91 18.02 44.65
C GLY A 519 -5.70 17.68 45.53
N SER A 520 -5.68 18.17 46.78
CA SER A 520 -4.51 18.02 47.65
C SER A 520 -4.71 16.91 48.68
N PRO A 521 -3.69 16.08 48.92
CA PRO A 521 -3.25 15.77 50.27
C PRO A 521 -2.03 16.64 50.61
N ALA A 522 -2.29 17.75 51.29
CA ALA A 522 -1.39 18.64 52.04
C ALA A 522 0.14 18.54 51.79
N VAL A 523 0.72 19.49 51.04
CA VAL A 523 2.13 19.89 51.19
C VAL A 523 2.29 21.42 51.01
N ALA A 524 3.23 22.01 51.76
CA ALA A 524 3.37 23.42 52.14
C ALA A 524 3.61 24.44 51.00
N SER A 525 2.95 25.59 51.11
CA SER A 525 3.06 26.76 50.22
C SER A 525 4.41 27.50 50.36
N GLY A 526 5.16 27.61 49.26
CA GLY A 526 6.20 28.62 49.04
C GLY A 526 5.65 29.87 48.31
N PRO A 527 6.33 31.04 48.36
CA PRO A 527 5.70 32.31 48.03
C PRO A 527 5.60 32.57 46.52
N VAL A 528 4.42 33.07 46.11
CA VAL A 528 4.17 33.69 44.82
C VAL A 528 4.85 35.07 44.79
N SER A 529 5.79 35.27 43.87
CA SER A 529 6.41 36.56 43.60
C SER A 529 5.46 37.43 42.78
N THR A 530 5.01 38.56 43.33
CA THR A 530 4.28 39.60 42.59
C THR A 530 5.24 40.70 42.14
N ASP A 531 5.19 41.02 40.86
CA ASP A 531 5.96 42.08 40.18
C ASP A 531 5.49 43.48 40.65
N PRO A 532 6.37 44.41 41.04
CA PRO A 532 5.97 45.66 41.66
C PRO A 532 5.94 46.82 40.65
N ASP A 533 4.92 46.90 39.79
CA ASP A 533 4.66 48.15 39.04
C ASP A 533 3.21 48.24 38.52
N ARG A 534 2.28 48.60 39.40
CA ARG A 534 0.99 49.20 38.99
C ARG A 534 0.47 50.17 40.05
N THR A 535 0.86 51.43 39.91
CA THR A 535 0.26 52.57 40.65
C THR A 535 -1.20 52.79 40.22
N ALA A 536 -2.11 52.50 41.14
CA ALA A 536 -3.53 52.84 41.00
C ALA A 536 -3.76 54.33 41.32
N ALA A 537 -4.43 55.02 40.39
CA ALA A 537 -4.93 56.38 40.56
C ALA A 537 -6.18 56.39 41.47
N ALA A 538 -6.28 57.40 42.32
CA ALA A 538 -7.49 57.76 43.06
C ALA A 538 -7.71 59.29 43.02
N PRO A 539 -8.97 59.77 43.17
CA PRO A 539 -9.52 60.81 42.31
C PRO A 539 -9.54 62.22 42.90
N ALA A 540 -9.90 63.16 42.03
CA ALA A 540 -9.87 64.61 42.17
C ALA A 540 -10.58 65.21 43.39
N SER A 541 -10.00 66.28 43.96
CA SER A 541 -10.77 67.38 44.53
C SER A 541 -10.13 68.76 44.26
N THR A 542 -10.89 69.57 43.54
CA THR A 542 -11.11 71.03 43.66
C THR A 542 -9.99 72.03 44.02
N ARG A 543 -9.89 73.01 43.11
CA ARG A 543 -9.84 74.48 43.33
C ARG A 543 -8.50 75.19 43.61
N THR A 544 -8.10 75.94 42.59
CA THR A 544 -7.97 77.43 42.60
C THR A 544 -6.59 78.06 42.88
N ALA A 545 -6.04 78.56 41.77
CA ALA A 545 -5.45 79.88 41.51
C ALA A 545 -4.01 80.23 41.91
N ALA A 546 -3.47 81.03 40.99
CA ALA A 546 -2.31 81.91 41.04
C ALA A 546 -0.94 81.19 41.04
N ALA A 547 0.10 81.62 40.34
CA ALA A 547 0.35 82.62 39.31
C ALA A 547 1.88 82.59 39.10
N THR A 548 2.34 83.04 37.93
CA THR A 548 3.69 83.65 37.73
C THR A 548 4.85 82.71 37.38
N ALA A 549 5.07 82.61 36.07
CA ALA A 549 6.29 82.99 35.34
C ALA A 549 7.68 82.56 35.86
N LEU A 550 8.44 81.85 35.02
CA LEU A 550 9.58 82.39 34.25
C LEU A 550 10.19 81.22 33.44
N SER A 551 10.13 81.29 32.12
CA SER A 551 11.28 81.60 31.23
C SER A 551 12.19 80.41 30.92
N ARG A 552 12.22 80.00 29.64
CA ARG A 552 13.35 80.20 28.69
C ARG A 552 14.52 79.27 28.99
N ARG A 553 15.04 78.44 28.07
CA ARG A 553 15.28 78.51 26.61
C ARG A 553 15.54 77.05 26.15
N ALA A 554 15.03 76.57 25.02
CA ALA A 554 15.51 76.79 23.64
C ALA A 554 16.94 76.25 23.44
N GLU A 555 17.33 75.62 22.33
CA GLU A 555 16.73 75.23 21.06
C GLU A 555 17.85 74.46 20.31
N ALA A 556 17.47 73.57 19.40
CA ALA A 556 18.13 73.25 18.13
C ALA A 556 19.64 72.91 18.10
N ALA A 557 19.94 71.64 17.77
CA ALA A 557 20.61 71.24 16.52
C ALA A 557 20.41 69.73 16.32
#